data_AF-A0A2P4NLA3-F1
#
_entry.id   AF-A0A2P4NLA3-F1
#
_cell.length_a   1.000
_cell.length_b   1.000
_cell.length_c   1.000
_cell.angle_alpha   90.00
_cell.angle_beta   90.00
_cell.angle_gamma   90.00
#
_symmetry.space_group_name_H-M   'P 1'
#
loop_
_entity.id
_entity.type
_entity.pdbx_description
1 polymer ?
#
loop_
_entity_poly.entity_id
_entity_poly.type
_entity_poly.pdbx_seq_one_letter_code
_entity_poly.pdbx_strand_id
1 'polypeptide(L)'
;MDAPPARERAAIRLRLVGTAALAGALIAAVWLAAMLVVGDFAGSVETTFALGSLAFGFGLLGWSGAVALGRGIESMQTHLDTDTGWTERDARRAMARILGFGLGVMLGATVVGSVVATIA
;
A
#
# COMPACT_ATOMS: atom_id res chain seq x y z
N MET A 1 16.65 -1.84 28.78
CA MET A 1 16.43 -1.72 27.33
C MET A 1 15.63 -0.46 27.10
N ASP A 2 16.29 0.63 26.71
CA ASP A 2 15.62 1.90 26.46
C ASP A 2 14.77 1.79 25.20
N ALA A 3 13.49 2.14 25.33
CA ALA A 3 12.57 2.13 24.20
C ALA A 3 13.09 3.10 23.12
N PRO A 4 13.25 2.68 21.86
CA PRO A 4 13.76 3.56 20.82
C PRO A 4 12.85 4.78 20.67
N PRO A 5 13.42 5.99 20.47
CA PRO A 5 12.68 7.24 20.40
C PRO A 5 11.57 7.16 19.35
N ALA A 6 10.44 7.84 19.59
CA ALA A 6 9.24 7.79 18.74
C ALA A 6 9.52 8.06 17.24
N ARG A 7 10.55 8.86 16.95
CA ARG A 7 11.03 9.18 15.59
C ARG A 7 11.60 7.97 14.86
N GLU A 8 12.32 7.10 15.56
CA GLU A 8 12.94 5.91 14.98
C GLU A 8 11.90 4.83 14.66
N ARG A 9 10.89 4.69 15.53
CA ARG A 9 9.72 3.83 15.26
C ARG A 9 8.91 4.33 14.07
N ALA A 10 8.75 5.65 13.95
CA ALA A 10 8.10 6.27 12.80
C ALA A 10 8.89 6.02 11.52
N ALA A 11 10.22 6.19 11.55
CA ALA A 11 11.11 5.94 10.41
C ALA A 11 11.03 4.48 9.92
N ILE A 12 11.00 3.50 10.82
CA ILE A 12 10.86 2.08 10.45
C ILE A 12 9.51 1.82 9.77
N ARG A 13 8.42 2.41 10.27
CA ARG A 13 7.08 2.28 9.66
C ARG A 13 7.01 2.97 8.31
N LEU A 14 7.60 4.16 8.21
CA LEU A 14 7.67 4.92 6.97
C LEU A 14 8.48 4.19 5.90
N ARG A 15 9.61 3.59 6.29
CA ARG A 15 10.44 2.79 5.38
C ARG A 15 9.68 1.59 4.85
N LEU A 16 8.85 0.93 5.67
CA LEU A 16 8.04 -0.21 5.26
C LEU A 16 6.97 0.19 4.23
N VAL A 17 6.22 1.26 4.51
CA VAL A 17 5.22 1.81 3.59
C VAL A 17 5.91 2.32 2.33
N GLY A 18 7.06 2.98 2.48
CA GLY A 18 7.89 3.50 1.40
C GLY A 18 8.40 2.41 0.48
N THR A 19 8.87 1.27 1.00
CA THR A 19 9.28 0.13 0.17
C THR A 19 8.11 -0.47 -0.61
N ALA A 20 6.92 -0.54 0.00
CA ALA A 20 5.74 -1.01 -0.70
C ALA A 20 5.30 -0.04 -1.80
N ALA A 21 5.35 1.27 -1.53
CA ALA A 21 5.09 2.31 -2.51
C ALA A 21 6.08 2.29 -3.67
N LEU A 22 7.38 2.14 -3.38
CA LEU A 22 8.40 1.99 -4.43
C LEU A 22 8.15 0.74 -5.28
N ALA A 23 7.81 -0.39 -4.66
CA ALA A 23 7.48 -1.61 -5.40
C ALA A 23 6.27 -1.41 -6.32
N GLY A 24 5.19 -0.79 -5.81
CA GLY A 24 4.01 -0.47 -6.60
C GLY A 24 4.31 0.46 -7.79
N ALA A 25 5.11 1.51 -7.55
CA ALA A 25 5.52 2.44 -8.59
C ALA A 25 6.37 1.77 -9.68
N LEU A 26 7.32 0.92 -9.29
CA LEU A 26 8.16 0.18 -10.23
C LEU A 26 7.35 -0.81 -11.07
N ILE A 27 6.42 -1.54 -10.46
CA ILE A 27 5.53 -2.47 -11.17
C ILE A 27 4.67 -1.71 -12.19
N ALA A 28 4.06 -0.59 -11.77
CA ALA A 28 3.27 0.25 -12.67
C ALA A 28 4.12 0.80 -13.83
N ALA A 29 5.34 1.25 -13.55
CA ALA A 29 6.23 1.78 -14.58
C ALA A 29 6.65 0.73 -15.60
N VAL A 30 7.03 -0.48 -15.15
CA VAL A 30 7.40 -1.60 -16.04
C VAL A 30 6.21 -2.03 -16.90
N TRP A 31 5.03 -2.15 -16.28
CA TRP A 31 3.79 -2.50 -16.99
C TRP A 31 3.45 -1.49 -18.09
N LEU A 32 3.46 -0.20 -17.76
CA LEU A 32 3.13 0.86 -18.70
C LEU A 32 4.19 1.02 -19.80
N ALA A 33 5.47 0.80 -19.48
CA ALA A 33 6.52 0.77 -20.48
C ALA A 33 6.32 -0.37 -21.49
N ALA A 34 5.84 -1.54 -21.06
CA ALA A 34 5.49 -2.63 -21.97
C ALA A 34 4.29 -2.25 -22.87
N MET A 35 3.30 -1.53 -22.34
CA MET A 35 2.11 -1.12 -23.10
C MET A 35 2.39 -0.06 -24.17
N LEU A 36 3.50 0.67 -24.09
CA LEU A 36 3.95 1.56 -25.18
C LEU A 36 4.17 0.81 -26.50
N VAL A 37 4.45 -0.50 -26.45
CA VAL A 37 4.74 -1.31 -27.64
C VAL A 37 3.49 -2.00 -28.19
N VAL A 38 2.50 -2.29 -27.34
CA VAL A 38 1.31 -3.10 -27.67
C VAL A 38 0.13 -2.25 -28.16
N GLY A 39 0.09 -0.96 -27.83
CA GLY A 39 -0.97 -0.02 -28.22
C GLY A 39 -2.10 0.07 -27.17
N ASP A 40 -2.73 1.24 -27.10
CA ASP A 40 -3.63 1.73 -26.02
C ASP A 40 -2.94 2.06 -24.68
N PHE A 41 -1.92 2.92 -24.76
CA PHE A 41 -1.24 3.45 -23.58
C PHE A 41 -2.17 4.27 -22.68
N ALA A 42 -3.07 5.08 -23.26
CA ALA A 42 -3.98 5.93 -22.49
C ALA A 42 -4.95 5.11 -21.62
N GLY A 43 -5.61 4.10 -22.20
CA GLY A 43 -6.48 3.19 -21.44
C GLY A 43 -5.70 2.37 -20.39
N SER A 44 -4.45 2.03 -20.70
CA SER A 44 -3.56 1.33 -19.76
C SER A 44 -3.20 2.18 -18.54
N VAL A 45 -2.92 3.47 -18.72
CA VAL A 45 -2.65 4.41 -17.61
C VAL A 45 -3.87 4.54 -16.70
N GLU A 46 -5.06 4.75 -17.28
CA GLU A 46 -6.31 4.89 -16.52
C GLU A 46 -6.62 3.62 -15.72
N THR A 47 -6.52 2.45 -16.35
CA THR A 47 -6.75 1.16 -15.70
C THR A 47 -5.75 0.92 -14.57
N THR A 48 -4.46 1.21 -14.81
CA THR A 48 -3.41 1.04 -13.79
C THR A 48 -3.66 1.96 -12.60
N PHE A 49 -4.06 3.21 -12.84
CA PHE A 49 -4.43 4.15 -11.79
C PHE A 49 -5.65 3.66 -10.99
N ALA A 50 -6.70 3.16 -11.67
CA ALA A 50 -7.89 2.62 -11.03
C ALA A 50 -7.59 1.40 -10.15
N LEU A 51 -6.72 0.49 -10.61
CA LEU A 51 -6.26 -0.64 -9.80
C LEU A 51 -5.44 -0.19 -8.59
N GLY A 52 -4.58 0.81 -8.76
CA GLY A 52 -3.83 1.42 -7.67
C GLY A 52 -4.73 2.07 -6.63
N SER A 53 -5.76 2.81 -7.05
CA SER A 53 -6.72 3.47 -6.17
C SER A 53 -7.59 2.47 -5.41
N LEU A 54 -7.99 1.37 -6.06
CA LEU A 54 -8.68 0.26 -5.42
C LEU A 54 -7.84 -0.37 -4.30
N ALA A 55 -6.57 -0.72 -4.61
CA ALA A 55 -5.65 -1.28 -3.62
C ALA A 55 -5.39 -0.31 -2.46
N PHE A 56 -5.23 0.98 -2.77
CA PHE A 56 -5.07 2.04 -1.77
C PHE A 56 -6.30 2.13 -0.85
N GLY A 57 -7.51 2.19 -1.44
CA GLY A 57 -8.76 2.27 -0.70
C GLY A 57 -8.98 1.05 0.19
N PHE A 58 -8.72 -0.15 -0.33
CA PHE A 58 -8.78 -1.38 0.46
C PHE A 58 -7.80 -1.37 1.64
N GLY A 59 -6.55 -0.96 1.40
CA GLY A 59 -5.54 -0.81 2.46
C GLY A 59 -5.95 0.21 3.52
N LEU A 60 -6.54 1.33 3.11
CA LEU A 60 -7.02 2.37 4.02
C LEU A 60 -8.19 1.90 4.88
N LEU A 61 -9.17 1.23 4.27
CA LEU A 61 -10.30 0.64 5.00
C LEU A 61 -9.83 -0.45 5.97
N GLY A 62 -8.95 -1.34 5.52
CA GLY A 62 -8.39 -2.40 6.37
C GLY A 62 -7.58 -1.86 7.54
N TRP A 63 -6.77 -0.82 7.31
CA TRP A 63 -6.01 -0.16 8.37
C TRP A 63 -6.94 0.53 9.39
N SER A 64 -7.97 1.23 8.89
CA SER A 64 -8.96 1.90 9.74
C SER A 64 -9.78 0.89 10.56
N GLY A 65 -10.17 -0.23 9.94
CA GLY A 65 -10.86 -1.33 10.60
C GLY A 65 -9.99 -1.98 11.68
N ALA A 66 -8.70 -2.21 11.40
CA ALA A 66 -7.76 -2.72 12.39
C ALA A 66 -7.61 -1.75 13.58
N VAL A 67 -7.58 -0.44 13.34
CA VAL A 67 -7.55 0.57 14.42
C VAL A 67 -8.85 0.56 15.24
N ALA A 68 -10.01 0.45 14.60
CA ALA A 68 -11.32 0.50 15.27
C ALA A 68 -11.64 -0.77 16.06
N LEU A 69 -11.30 -1.94 15.51
CA LEU A 69 -11.68 -3.26 16.04
C LEU A 69 -10.54 -3.96 16.79
N GLY A 70 -9.32 -3.44 16.74
CA GLY A 70 -8.09 -4.04 17.27
C GLY A 70 -8.23 -4.61 18.68
N ARG A 71 -8.55 -3.73 19.64
CA ARG A 71 -8.72 -4.09 21.05
C ARG A 71 -9.86 -5.08 21.29
N GLY A 72 -10.91 -5.01 20.49
CA GLY A 72 -12.06 -5.90 20.60
C GLY A 72 -11.71 -7.34 20.20
N ILE A 73 -11.03 -7.51 19.07
CA ILE A 73 -10.62 -8.83 18.57
C ILE A 73 -9.57 -9.46 19.49
N GLU A 74 -8.61 -8.69 19.99
CA GLU A 74 -7.57 -9.19 20.91
C GLU A 74 -8.16 -9.62 22.26
N SER A 75 -9.14 -8.87 22.79
CA SER A 75 -9.93 -9.28 23.96
C SER A 75 -10.73 -10.55 23.69
N MET A 76 -11.27 -10.71 22.49
CA MET A 76 -12.08 -11.87 22.12
C MET A 76 -11.23 -13.13 21.97
N GLN A 77 -10.02 -13.03 21.41
CA GLN A 77 -9.05 -14.13 21.37
C GLN A 77 -8.63 -14.59 22.75
N THR A 78 -8.42 -13.65 23.67
CA THR A 78 -8.11 -13.95 25.08
C THR A 78 -9.24 -14.74 25.75
N HIS A 79 -10.50 -14.49 25.39
CA HIS A 79 -11.65 -15.19 25.97
C HIS A 79 -12.01 -16.50 25.26
N LEU A 80 -11.71 -16.61 23.97
CA LEU A 80 -12.03 -17.79 23.15
C LEU A 80 -10.86 -18.78 23.04
N ASP A 81 -9.76 -18.52 23.73
CA ASP A 81 -8.52 -19.32 23.73
C ASP A 81 -8.05 -19.71 22.33
N THR A 82 -8.27 -18.81 21.37
CA THR A 82 -7.94 -19.03 19.97
C THR A 82 -6.58 -18.41 19.69
N ASP A 83 -5.53 -19.23 19.70
CA ASP A 83 -4.15 -18.80 19.48
C ASP A 83 -3.84 -18.57 17.99
N THR A 84 -4.50 -17.56 17.38
CA THR A 84 -4.23 -17.23 15.96
C THR A 84 -3.00 -16.34 15.79
N GLY A 85 -2.32 -15.96 16.89
CA GLY A 85 -1.18 -15.03 16.88
C GLY A 85 -1.49 -13.64 16.28
N TRP A 86 -2.77 -13.24 16.23
CA TRP A 86 -3.18 -12.00 15.58
C TRP A 86 -3.00 -10.81 16.51
N THR A 87 -2.35 -9.75 16.03
CA THR A 87 -2.23 -8.49 16.78
C THR A 87 -2.73 -7.31 15.95
N GLU A 88 -3.31 -6.30 16.62
CA GLU A 88 -3.70 -5.04 15.99
C GLU A 88 -2.49 -4.40 15.26
N ARG A 89 -1.29 -4.54 15.83
CA ARG A 89 -0.07 -3.97 15.25
C ARG A 89 0.31 -4.63 13.94
N ASP A 90 0.23 -5.96 13.86
CA ASP A 90 0.59 -6.69 12.65
C ASP A 90 -0.46 -6.51 11.56
N ALA A 91 -1.75 -6.49 11.91
CA ALA A 91 -2.82 -6.17 10.99
C ALA A 91 -2.66 -4.77 10.38
N ARG A 92 -2.43 -3.74 11.21
CA ARG A 92 -2.15 -2.38 10.72
C ARG A 92 -0.92 -2.32 9.84
N ARG A 93 0.13 -3.06 10.19
CA ARG A 93 1.39 -3.09 9.43
C ARG A 93 1.18 -3.71 8.05
N ALA A 94 0.42 -4.79 7.96
CA ALA A 94 0.08 -5.43 6.69
C ALA A 94 -0.76 -4.49 5.81
N MET A 95 -1.81 -3.89 6.36
CA MET A 95 -2.70 -2.99 5.61
C MET A 95 -1.99 -1.70 5.18
N ALA A 96 -1.08 -1.17 5.99
CA ALA A 96 -0.25 -0.02 5.61
C ALA A 96 0.68 -0.33 4.43
N ARG A 97 1.14 -1.58 4.26
CA ARG A 97 1.88 -1.99 3.06
C ARG A 97 1.00 -1.99 1.83
N ILE A 98 -0.22 -2.51 1.93
CA ILE A 98 -1.19 -2.52 0.82
C ILE A 98 -1.55 -1.08 0.41
N LEU A 99 -1.80 -0.22 1.41
CA LEU A 99 -2.03 1.20 1.20
C LEU A 99 -0.84 1.85 0.49
N GLY A 100 0.38 1.65 1.00
CA GLY A 100 1.60 2.16 0.38
C GLY A 100 1.78 1.67 -1.05
N PHE A 101 1.54 0.38 -1.30
CA PHE A 101 1.61 -0.22 -2.63
C PHE A 101 0.63 0.43 -3.61
N GLY A 102 -0.65 0.57 -3.22
CA GLY A 102 -1.67 1.21 -4.06
C GLY A 102 -1.31 2.66 -4.40
N LEU A 103 -0.84 3.43 -3.41
CA LEU A 103 -0.31 4.78 -3.62
C LEU A 103 0.86 4.79 -4.60
N GLY A 104 1.78 3.84 -4.46
CA GLY A 104 2.91 3.64 -5.37
C GLY A 104 2.47 3.44 -6.81
N VAL A 105 1.52 2.54 -7.04
CA VAL A 105 0.95 2.26 -8.37
C VAL A 105 0.33 3.53 -8.97
N MET A 106 -0.46 4.28 -8.20
CA MET A 106 -1.08 5.52 -8.65
C MET A 106 -0.02 6.55 -9.08
N LEU A 107 1.00 6.79 -8.24
CA LEU A 107 2.08 7.72 -8.55
C LEU A 107 2.89 7.27 -9.77
N GLY A 108 3.19 5.97 -9.89
CA GLY A 108 3.87 5.41 -11.05
C GLY A 108 3.09 5.64 -12.34
N ALA A 109 1.78 5.38 -12.33
CA ALA A 109 0.91 5.62 -13.47
C ALA A 109 0.85 7.10 -13.86
N THR A 110 0.68 8.00 -12.89
CA THR A 110 0.65 9.45 -13.14
C THR A 110 1.97 9.95 -13.71
N VAL A 111 3.11 9.54 -13.13
CA VAL A 111 4.45 9.96 -13.60
C VAL A 111 4.70 9.48 -15.01
N VAL A 112 4.48 8.19 -15.29
CA VAL A 112 4.73 7.62 -16.62
C VAL A 112 3.78 8.22 -17.65
N GLY A 113 2.48 8.36 -17.32
CA GLY A 113 1.51 9.03 -18.18
C GLY A 113 1.91 10.48 -18.49
N SER A 114 2.36 11.23 -17.47
CA SER A 114 2.80 12.63 -17.65
C SER A 114 4.05 12.73 -18.50
N VAL A 115 5.06 11.89 -18.24
CA VAL A 115 6.31 11.87 -19.02
C VAL A 115 6.03 11.57 -20.49
N VAL A 116 5.19 10.56 -20.78
CA VAL A 116 4.81 10.23 -22.15
C VAL A 116 4.03 11.36 -22.80
N ALA A 117 3.07 11.96 -22.08
CA ALA A 117 2.32 13.11 -22.59
C ALA A 117 3.19 14.35 -22.87
N THR A 118 4.33 14.52 -22.20
CA THR A 118 5.26 15.63 -22.47
C THR A 118 6.14 15.42 -23.71
N ILE A 119 6.31 14.18 -24.18
CA ILE A 119 7.22 13.84 -25.30
C ILE A 119 6.48 13.35 -26.56
N ALA A 120 5.17 13.11 -26.47
CA ALA A 120 4.28 12.77 -27.58
C ALA A 120 3.73 14.04 -28.24
#